data_AF-K1U0G2-F1
#
_entry.id   AF-K1U0G2-F1
#
_cell.length_a   1.000
_cell.length_b   1.000
_cell.length_c   1.000
_cell.angle_alpha   90.00
_cell.angle_beta   90.00
_cell.angle_gamma   90.00
#
_symmetry.space_group_name_H-M   'P 1'
#
loop_
_entity.id
_entity.type
_entity.pdbx_description
1 polymer ?
#
loop_
_entity_poly.entity_id
_entity_poly.type
_entity_poly.pdbx_seq_one_letter_code
_entity_poly.pdbx_strand_id
1 'polypeptide(L)'
;MDFPDIEAVEGGEFLEKLEDCYSRYGRDETIVITRSNKRANRYNEGIRRNVLSAEEEIESGDMLMVVKNNYYYPERTENCPMNFIANGDIARLKRLRRFEEFYGFRFADAVLSFPDYDDSEIECKILLDTIASESPSLTREESTRLFYEVEKDYTDIRSRIKRFKEIRENPHFNAVQVKFSYAVTCHKAQGGQWRAVFVDRCLFGDEQMTRDMLRWLYTALTRATDKLYLVNFDSQFYE
;
A
#
# COMPACT_ATOMS: atom_id res chain seq x y z
N MET A 1 -28.13 -16.15 -14.14
CA MET A 1 -27.23 -17.24 -13.71
C MET A 1 -26.95 -17.01 -12.24
N ASP A 2 -27.12 -18.01 -11.40
CA ASP A 2 -26.80 -17.89 -9.97
C ASP A 2 -25.34 -18.26 -9.80
N PHE A 3 -24.47 -17.25 -9.65
CA PHE A 3 -23.04 -17.42 -9.40
C PHE A 3 -22.83 -17.28 -7.88
N PRO A 4 -22.83 -18.38 -7.11
CA PRO A 4 -22.84 -18.31 -5.65
C PRO A 4 -21.56 -17.68 -5.08
N ASP A 5 -20.51 -17.56 -5.88
CA ASP A 5 -19.21 -16.97 -5.59
C ASP A 5 -19.15 -15.45 -5.89
N ILE A 6 -20.17 -14.88 -6.54
CA ILE A 6 -20.24 -13.46 -6.89
C ILE A 6 -21.44 -12.81 -6.21
N GLU A 7 -21.20 -11.69 -5.51
CA GLU A 7 -22.24 -10.97 -4.76
C GLU A 7 -22.20 -9.48 -5.06
N ALA A 8 -23.36 -8.89 -5.38
CA ALA A 8 -23.53 -7.45 -5.48
C ALA A 8 -23.61 -6.85 -4.07
N VAL A 9 -22.85 -5.77 -3.81
CA VAL A 9 -22.84 -5.11 -2.50
C VAL A 9 -23.07 -3.62 -2.66
N GLU A 10 -24.06 -3.10 -1.95
CA GLU A 10 -24.28 -1.66 -1.84
C GLU A 10 -23.38 -1.03 -0.77
N GLY A 11 -23.11 0.27 -0.90
CA GLY A 11 -22.22 0.98 0.04
C GLY A 11 -22.63 0.89 1.51
N GLY A 12 -23.92 0.71 1.82
CA GLY A 12 -24.41 0.54 3.19
C GLY A 12 -24.04 -0.79 3.84
N GLU A 13 -23.86 -1.84 3.04
CA GLU A 13 -23.58 -3.21 3.48
C GLU A 13 -22.08 -3.55 3.40
N PHE A 14 -21.30 -2.70 2.70
CA PHE A 14 -19.88 -2.94 2.43
C PHE A 14 -19.05 -3.20 3.70
N LEU A 15 -19.21 -2.40 4.75
CA LEU A 15 -18.38 -2.51 5.96
C LEU A 15 -18.66 -3.82 6.70
N GLU A 16 -19.93 -4.20 6.83
CA GLU A 16 -20.35 -5.46 7.45
C GLU A 16 -19.79 -6.67 6.68
N LYS A 17 -19.93 -6.69 5.35
CA LYS A 17 -19.37 -7.76 4.51
C LYS A 17 -17.86 -7.84 4.60
N LEU A 18 -17.17 -6.70 4.70
CA LEU A 18 -15.72 -6.68 4.86
C LEU A 18 -15.30 -7.25 6.22
N GLU A 19 -16.01 -6.91 7.29
CA GLU A 19 -15.77 -7.44 8.64
C GLU A 19 -16.01 -8.97 8.71
N ASP A 20 -17.08 -9.45 8.07
CA ASP A 20 -17.34 -10.89 7.90
C ASP A 20 -16.18 -11.59 7.18
N CYS A 21 -15.67 -10.99 6.10
CA CYS A 21 -14.53 -11.53 5.36
C CYS A 21 -13.25 -11.52 6.19
N TYR A 22 -12.98 -10.45 6.95
CA TYR A 22 -11.85 -10.42 7.88
C TYR A 22 -11.96 -11.50 8.96
N SER A 23 -13.15 -11.75 9.48
CA SER A 23 -13.39 -12.81 10.48
C SER A 23 -13.22 -14.21 9.89
N ARG A 24 -13.66 -14.41 8.64
CA ARG A 24 -13.66 -15.73 7.98
C ARG A 24 -12.33 -16.09 7.32
N TYR A 25 -11.70 -15.13 6.66
CA TYR A 25 -10.52 -15.32 5.81
C TYR A 25 -9.26 -14.71 6.39
N GLY A 26 -9.40 -13.71 7.27
CA GLY A 26 -8.29 -12.88 7.72
C GLY A 26 -8.06 -11.69 6.78
N ARG A 27 -7.30 -10.72 7.29
CA ARG A 27 -6.99 -9.48 6.57
C ARG A 27 -6.02 -9.70 5.40
N ASP A 28 -5.14 -10.69 5.50
CA ASP A 28 -4.18 -11.01 4.44
C ASP A 28 -4.85 -11.61 3.20
N GLU A 29 -6.00 -12.24 3.38
CA GLU A 29 -6.77 -12.94 2.34
C GLU A 29 -8.00 -12.15 1.88
N THR A 30 -8.10 -10.87 2.27
CA THR A 30 -9.22 -9.99 1.94
C THR A 30 -8.72 -8.65 1.45
N ILE A 31 -9.08 -8.26 0.23
CA ILE A 31 -8.59 -7.02 -0.40
C ILE A 31 -9.71 -6.22 -1.07
N VAL A 32 -9.56 -4.90 -1.08
CA VAL A 32 -10.35 -4.01 -1.94
C VAL A 32 -9.53 -3.57 -3.15
N ILE A 33 -10.09 -3.72 -4.35
CA ILE A 33 -9.46 -3.31 -5.62
C ILE A 33 -10.24 -2.16 -6.22
N THR A 34 -9.54 -1.07 -6.52
CA THR A 34 -10.14 0.14 -7.12
C THR A 34 -9.30 0.68 -8.30
N ARG A 35 -9.80 1.71 -8.98
CA ARG A 35 -9.18 2.28 -10.20
C ARG A 35 -8.06 3.28 -9.92
N SER A 36 -8.11 4.02 -8.81
CA SER A 36 -7.19 5.14 -8.56
C SER A 36 -6.61 5.16 -7.14
N ASN A 37 -5.42 5.75 -6.99
CA ASN A 37 -4.79 5.94 -5.67
C ASN A 37 -5.70 6.75 -4.73
N LYS A 38 -6.36 7.79 -5.24
CA LYS A 38 -7.31 8.59 -4.45
C LYS A 38 -8.42 7.74 -3.84
N ARG A 39 -8.99 6.81 -4.61
CA ARG A 39 -10.01 5.88 -4.07
C ARG A 39 -9.41 4.86 -3.13
N ALA A 40 -8.22 4.33 -3.44
CA ALA A 40 -7.53 3.40 -2.55
C ALA A 40 -7.27 4.05 -1.18
N ASN A 41 -6.80 5.31 -1.16
CA ASN A 41 -6.58 6.07 0.08
C ASN A 41 -7.88 6.24 0.88
N ARG A 42 -9.00 6.57 0.22
CA ARG A 42 -10.31 6.69 0.88
C ARG A 42 -10.80 5.37 1.47
N TYR A 43 -10.66 4.26 0.74
CA TYR A 43 -10.99 2.94 1.29
C TYR A 43 -10.09 2.58 2.44
N ASN A 44 -8.77 2.74 2.31
CA ASN A 44 -7.82 2.47 3.38
C ASN A 44 -8.14 3.26 4.64
N GLU A 45 -8.38 4.56 4.53
CA GLU A 45 -8.80 5.41 5.65
C GLU A 45 -10.14 4.95 6.24
N GLY A 46 -11.15 4.73 5.39
CA GLY A 46 -12.47 4.28 5.82
C GLY A 46 -12.44 2.93 6.55
N ILE A 47 -11.67 1.97 6.06
CA ILE A 47 -11.47 0.65 6.69
C ILE A 47 -10.77 0.81 8.03
N ARG A 48 -9.67 1.57 8.08
CA ARG A 48 -8.94 1.82 9.33
C ARG A 48 -9.86 2.44 10.39
N ARG A 49 -10.60 3.50 10.04
CA ARG A 49 -11.45 4.22 10.99
C ARG A 49 -12.68 3.43 11.43
N ASN A 50 -13.38 2.78 10.49
CA ASN A 50 -14.71 2.24 10.77
C ASN A 50 -14.72 0.73 11.04
N VAL A 51 -13.73 -0.02 10.53
CA VAL A 51 -13.65 -1.48 10.72
C VAL A 51 -12.59 -1.84 11.75
N LEU A 52 -11.45 -1.14 11.72
CA LEU A 52 -10.33 -1.41 12.62
C LEU A 52 -10.30 -0.49 13.84
N SER A 53 -11.23 0.48 13.90
CA SER A 53 -11.35 1.46 14.98
C SER A 53 -10.05 2.23 15.27
N ALA A 54 -9.22 2.45 14.24
CA ALA A 54 -7.97 3.20 14.37
C ALA A 54 -8.24 4.69 14.67
N GLU A 55 -7.51 5.25 15.63
CA GLU A 55 -7.59 6.64 16.09
C GLU A 55 -6.45 7.52 15.53
N GLU A 56 -5.30 6.92 15.23
CA GLU A 56 -4.10 7.60 14.75
C GLU A 56 -3.94 7.51 13.21
N GLU A 57 -3.08 8.37 12.67
CA GLU A 57 -2.72 8.37 11.24
C GLU A 57 -2.17 7.00 10.80
N ILE A 58 -1.42 6.32 11.68
CA ILE A 58 -0.80 5.01 11.47
C ILE A 58 -0.59 4.33 12.83
N GLU A 59 -0.85 3.03 12.95
CA GLU A 59 -0.80 2.28 14.21
C GLU A 59 -0.15 0.91 14.05
N SER A 60 0.30 0.33 15.18
CA SER A 60 0.80 -1.04 15.17
C SER A 60 -0.34 -2.00 14.79
N GLY A 61 -0.04 -2.97 13.92
CA GLY A 61 -1.01 -3.87 13.30
C GLY A 61 -1.43 -3.45 11.89
N ASP A 62 -1.09 -2.22 11.45
CA ASP A 62 -1.43 -1.77 10.11
C ASP A 62 -0.76 -2.59 9.01
N MET A 63 -1.51 -2.87 7.94
CA MET A 63 -0.98 -3.48 6.73
C MET A 63 -0.49 -2.41 5.76
N LEU A 64 0.79 -2.51 5.38
CA LEU A 64 1.50 -1.54 4.57
C LEU A 64 2.06 -2.22 3.31
N MET A 65 1.88 -1.60 2.16
CA MET A 65 2.56 -1.96 0.92
C MET A 65 3.76 -1.06 0.71
N VAL A 66 4.92 -1.66 0.42
CA VAL A 66 6.11 -0.92 0.00
C VAL A 66 5.98 -0.49 -1.45
N VAL A 67 6.19 0.80 -1.74
CA VAL A 67 5.95 1.37 -3.07
C VAL A 67 7.20 1.66 -3.88
N LYS A 68 8.39 1.37 -3.33
CA LYS A 68 9.70 1.53 -3.97
C LYS A 68 10.70 0.54 -3.38
N ASN A 69 11.50 -0.10 -4.24
CA ASN A 69 12.51 -1.05 -3.78
C ASN A 69 13.48 -0.41 -2.77
N ASN A 70 13.82 -1.15 -1.73
CA ASN A 70 14.73 -0.73 -0.68
C ASN A 70 15.80 -1.81 -0.43
N TYR A 71 17.06 -1.48 -0.71
CA TYR A 71 18.20 -2.36 -0.48
C TYR A 71 18.90 -2.03 0.85
N TYR A 72 18.76 -0.79 1.31
CA TYR A 72 19.53 -0.23 2.42
C TYR A 72 19.28 -0.94 3.76
N TYR A 73 18.02 -1.17 4.13
CA TYR A 73 17.69 -1.78 5.42
C TYR A 73 17.95 -3.29 5.46
N PRO A 74 17.60 -4.08 4.43
CA PRO A 74 17.91 -5.51 4.41
C PRO A 74 19.41 -5.81 4.49
N GLU A 75 20.24 -5.09 3.72
CA GLU A 75 21.71 -5.26 3.74
C GLU A 75 22.34 -4.96 5.12
N ARG A 76 21.62 -4.21 5.98
CA ARG A 76 22.06 -3.78 7.31
C ARG A 76 21.36 -4.53 8.45
N THR A 77 20.50 -5.48 8.12
CA THR A 77 19.80 -6.32 9.10
C THR A 77 20.51 -7.66 9.20
N GLU A 78 21.01 -8.02 10.39
CA GLU A 78 21.73 -9.27 10.60
C GLU A 78 20.84 -10.48 10.27
N ASN A 79 21.38 -11.42 9.49
CA ASN A 79 20.68 -12.63 9.05
C ASN A 79 19.33 -12.37 8.35
N CYS A 80 19.18 -11.22 7.68
CA CYS A 80 17.99 -10.94 6.89
C CYS A 80 17.91 -11.92 5.70
N PRO A 81 16.83 -12.70 5.55
CA PRO A 81 16.67 -13.60 4.41
C PRO A 81 16.35 -12.85 3.11
N MET A 82 16.03 -11.56 3.20
CA MET A 82 15.70 -10.70 2.06
C MET A 82 16.96 -10.00 1.54
N ASN A 83 17.20 -10.08 0.23
CA ASN A 83 18.25 -9.28 -0.42
C ASN A 83 17.86 -7.79 -0.55
N PHE A 84 16.56 -7.51 -0.66
CA PHE A 84 15.97 -6.19 -0.71
C PHE A 84 14.47 -6.30 -0.38
N ILE A 85 13.83 -5.19 -0.02
CA ILE A 85 12.37 -5.08 0.07
C ILE A 85 11.86 -4.61 -1.28
N ALA A 86 10.98 -5.37 -1.92
CA ALA A 86 10.48 -5.09 -3.26
C ALA A 86 9.28 -4.14 -3.26
N ASN A 87 9.11 -3.43 -4.37
CA ASN A 87 7.89 -2.68 -4.64
C ASN A 87 6.73 -3.64 -4.85
N GLY A 88 5.74 -3.57 -3.96
CA GLY A 88 4.60 -4.48 -3.90
C GLY A 88 4.60 -5.37 -2.65
N ASP A 89 5.74 -5.50 -1.94
CA ASP A 89 5.79 -6.28 -0.71
C ASP A 89 4.81 -5.74 0.32
N ILE A 90 4.05 -6.65 0.92
CA ILE A 90 3.14 -6.34 2.01
C ILE A 90 3.84 -6.64 3.33
N ALA A 91 3.79 -5.67 4.23
CA ALA A 91 4.34 -5.75 5.57
C ALA A 91 3.27 -5.44 6.61
N ARG A 92 3.41 -6.05 7.78
CA ARG A 92 2.69 -5.68 8.99
C ARG A 92 3.55 -4.72 9.80
N LEU A 93 3.01 -3.57 10.18
CA LEU A 93 3.66 -2.66 11.12
C LEU A 93 3.62 -3.27 12.52
N LYS A 94 4.72 -3.82 13.02
CA LYS A 94 4.76 -4.44 14.35
C LYS A 94 4.90 -3.41 15.46
N ARG A 95 5.74 -2.39 15.24
CA ARG A 95 6.03 -1.35 16.22
C ARG A 95 6.26 -0.03 15.52
N LEU A 96 5.73 1.03 16.10
CA LEU A 96 6.02 2.41 15.73
C LEU A 96 6.69 3.09 16.91
N ARG A 97 7.83 3.74 16.68
CA ARG A 97 8.63 4.37 17.72
C ARG A 97 8.59 5.89 17.59
N ARG A 98 9.67 6.46 17.09
CA ARG A 98 9.89 7.91 17.09
C ARG A 98 9.38 8.51 15.79
N PHE A 99 8.56 9.55 15.91
CA PHE A 99 8.22 10.44 14.81
C PHE A 99 9.25 11.55 14.69
N GLU A 100 9.65 11.88 13.46
CA GLU A 100 10.64 12.92 13.19
C GLU A 100 10.18 13.75 11.98
N GLU A 101 10.24 15.07 12.10
CA GLU A 101 10.16 15.98 10.96
C GLU A 101 11.58 16.42 10.60
N PHE A 102 12.06 16.02 9.43
CA PHE A 102 13.43 16.29 9.00
C PHE A 102 13.49 16.50 7.48
N TYR A 103 14.41 17.33 6.99
CA TYR A 103 14.53 17.66 5.56
C TYR A 103 13.22 18.15 4.89
N GLY A 104 12.24 18.63 5.67
CA GLY A 104 10.90 18.98 5.18
C GLY A 104 10.00 17.78 4.86
N PHE A 105 10.24 16.62 5.47
CA PHE A 105 9.44 15.39 5.38
C PHE A 105 9.21 14.80 6.77
N ARG A 106 8.17 13.98 6.90
CA ARG A 106 7.78 13.26 8.12
C ARG A 106 8.22 11.80 8.03
N PHE A 107 8.92 11.36 9.06
CA PHE A 107 9.42 10.01 9.17
C PHE A 107 8.95 9.36 10.46
N ALA A 108 8.97 8.04 10.49
CA ALA A 108 8.90 7.29 11.73
C ALA A 108 9.89 6.13 11.74
N ASP A 109 10.48 5.85 12.90
CA ASP A 109 11.20 4.60 13.12
C ASP A 109 10.18 3.49 13.38
N ALA A 110 10.28 2.40 12.62
CA ALA A 110 9.30 1.33 12.60
C ALA A 110 9.98 -0.05 12.58
N VAL A 111 9.23 -1.06 13.02
CA VAL A 111 9.55 -2.47 12.79
C VAL A 111 8.50 -3.02 11.85
N LEU A 112 8.92 -3.42 10.65
CA LEU A 112 8.07 -4.04 9.64
C LEU A 112 8.31 -5.55 9.65
N SER A 113 7.24 -6.34 9.69
CA SER A 113 7.29 -7.79 9.56
C SER A 113 6.71 -8.19 8.21
N PHE A 114 7.41 -9.06 7.48
CA PHE A 114 7.05 -9.46 6.12
C PHE A 114 6.56 -10.91 6.11
N PRO A 115 5.23 -11.15 5.99
CA PRO A 115 4.66 -12.49 6.06
C PRO A 115 5.18 -13.44 4.98
N ASP A 116 5.45 -12.92 3.78
CA ASP A 116 5.97 -13.71 2.63
C ASP A 116 7.43 -14.19 2.84
N TYR A 117 8.08 -13.74 3.91
CA TYR A 117 9.47 -14.04 4.24
C TYR A 117 9.58 -14.57 5.68
N ASP A 118 8.77 -15.58 6.03
CA ASP A 118 8.76 -16.21 7.36
C ASP A 118 8.60 -15.21 8.51
N ASP A 119 7.73 -14.22 8.33
CA ASP A 119 7.48 -13.12 9.27
C ASP A 119 8.74 -12.28 9.62
N SER A 120 9.76 -12.28 8.76
CA SER A 120 11.02 -11.56 8.96
C SER A 120 10.80 -10.11 9.36
N GLU A 121 11.43 -9.69 10.44
CA GLU A 121 11.34 -8.33 10.97
C GLU A 121 12.53 -7.48 10.52
N ILE A 122 12.23 -6.28 10.02
CA ILE A 122 13.22 -5.29 9.63
C ILE A 122 12.94 -4.00 10.42
N GLU A 123 13.93 -3.56 11.18
CA GLU A 123 13.92 -2.22 11.77
C GLU A 123 14.32 -1.20 10.69
N CYS A 124 13.44 -0.24 10.41
CA CYS A 124 13.68 0.75 9.36
C CYS A 124 13.03 2.10 9.66
N LYS A 125 13.46 3.13 8.95
CA LYS A 125 12.73 4.40 8.87
C LYS A 125 11.71 4.32 7.74
N ILE A 126 10.46 4.64 8.03
CA ILE A 126 9.40 4.79 7.04
C ILE A 126 9.16 6.28 6.73
N LEU A 127 8.79 6.57 5.48
CA LEU A 127 8.41 7.91 5.03
C LEU A 127 6.89 8.06 5.10
N LEU A 128 6.40 8.93 6.00
CA LEU A 128 4.97 9.10 6.25
C LEU A 128 4.29 9.93 5.16
N ASP A 129 5.01 10.85 4.49
CA ASP A 129 4.45 11.65 3.38
C ASP A 129 3.88 10.81 2.24
N THR A 130 4.35 9.57 2.05
CA THR A 130 3.81 8.70 0.99
C THR A 130 2.52 7.99 1.37
N ILE A 131 2.18 7.92 2.67
CA ILE A 131 1.12 7.04 3.17
C ILE A 131 -0.27 7.39 2.62
N ALA A 132 -0.56 8.69 2.54
CA ALA A 132 -1.80 9.25 2.03
C ALA A 132 -1.63 9.96 0.67
N SER A 133 -0.44 9.88 0.07
CA SER A 133 -0.17 10.52 -1.23
C SER A 133 -1.02 9.88 -2.33
N GLU A 134 -1.53 10.70 -3.26
CA GLU A 134 -2.20 10.21 -4.48
C GLU A 134 -1.18 9.75 -5.55
N SER A 135 0.10 10.11 -5.42
CA SER A 135 1.17 9.63 -6.30
C SER A 135 1.58 8.21 -5.93
N PRO A 136 2.03 7.34 -6.87
CA PRO A 136 2.41 5.96 -6.56
C PRO A 136 3.50 5.83 -5.50
N SER A 137 4.42 6.79 -5.47
CA SER A 137 5.54 6.96 -4.56
C SER A 137 5.81 8.46 -4.43
N LEU A 138 6.91 8.88 -3.78
CA LEU A 138 7.40 10.25 -3.92
C LEU A 138 7.47 10.64 -5.41
N THR A 139 7.00 11.84 -5.71
CA THR A 139 7.15 12.44 -7.03
C THR A 139 8.63 12.69 -7.34
N ARG A 140 8.92 12.98 -8.62
CA ARG A 140 10.28 13.34 -9.02
C ARG A 140 10.76 14.60 -8.31
N GLU A 141 9.88 15.58 -8.13
CA GLU A 141 10.18 16.85 -7.47
C GLU A 141 10.48 16.64 -5.98
N GLU A 142 9.64 15.87 -5.28
CA GLU A 142 9.88 15.53 -3.87
C GLU A 142 11.15 14.71 -3.68
N SER A 143 11.40 13.73 -4.55
CA SER A 143 12.64 12.93 -4.50
C SER A 143 13.89 13.79 -4.71
N THR A 144 13.80 14.77 -5.62
CA THR A 144 14.87 15.74 -5.88
C THR A 144 15.07 16.67 -4.69
N ARG A 145 13.97 17.13 -4.07
CA ARG A 145 13.99 17.95 -2.86
C ARG A 145 14.66 17.21 -1.71
N LEU A 146 14.25 15.98 -1.43
CA LEU A 146 14.85 15.15 -0.39
C LEU A 146 16.35 14.95 -0.61
N PHE A 147 16.78 14.70 -1.86
CA PHE A 147 18.19 14.58 -2.20
C PHE A 147 18.98 15.85 -1.84
N TYR A 148 18.51 17.03 -2.24
CA TYR A 148 19.22 18.28 -1.97
C TYR A 148 19.19 18.69 -0.50
N GLU A 149 18.12 18.41 0.22
CA GLU A 149 18.07 18.66 1.66
C GLU A 149 19.04 17.75 2.42
N VAL A 150 19.11 16.46 2.08
CA VAL A 150 20.11 15.54 2.65
C VAL A 150 21.53 15.93 2.24
N GLU A 151 21.74 16.43 1.01
CA GLU A 151 23.06 16.86 0.55
C GLU A 151 23.66 17.98 1.42
N LYS A 152 22.83 18.83 2.03
CA LYS A 152 23.28 19.96 2.87
C LYS A 152 24.14 19.50 4.05
N ASP A 153 23.85 18.31 4.59
CA ASP A 153 24.59 17.72 5.72
C ASP A 153 26.02 17.29 5.36
N TYR A 154 26.33 17.21 4.07
CA TYR A 154 27.63 16.73 3.55
C TYR A 154 28.34 17.79 2.69
N THR A 155 28.01 19.07 2.89
CA THR A 155 28.53 20.19 2.08
C THR A 155 30.03 20.43 2.29
N ASP A 156 30.58 20.02 3.42
CA ASP A 156 32.01 20.02 3.75
C ASP A 156 32.83 19.04 2.89
N ILE A 157 32.20 17.97 2.39
CA ILE A 157 32.83 17.00 1.49
C ILE A 157 32.97 17.61 0.09
N ARG A 158 34.19 18.00 -0.27
CA ARG A 158 34.50 18.61 -1.59
C ARG A 158 34.29 17.66 -2.77
N SER A 159 34.57 16.37 -2.59
CA SER A 159 34.43 15.39 -3.67
C SER A 159 32.98 15.00 -3.85
N ARG A 160 32.40 15.34 -5.01
CA ARG A 160 31.02 14.99 -5.35
C ARG A 160 30.72 13.48 -5.26
N ILE A 161 31.67 12.64 -5.66
CA ILE A 161 31.52 11.17 -5.59
C ILE A 161 31.44 10.71 -4.14
N LYS A 162 32.33 11.22 -3.27
CA LYS A 162 32.30 10.88 -1.84
C LYS A 162 31.03 11.38 -1.18
N ARG A 163 30.59 12.60 -1.49
CA ARG A 163 29.34 13.16 -0.99
C ARG A 163 28.13 12.32 -1.38
N PHE A 164 28.05 11.94 -2.66
CA PHE A 164 26.98 11.07 -3.14
C PHE A 164 26.98 9.70 -2.46
N LYS A 165 28.17 9.17 -2.13
CA LYS A 165 28.27 7.95 -1.32
C LYS A 165 27.64 8.15 0.06
N GLU A 166 28.00 9.20 0.79
CA GLU A 166 27.42 9.47 2.12
C GLU A 166 25.90 9.66 2.07
N ILE A 167 25.37 10.35 1.06
CA ILE A 167 23.91 10.49 0.85
C ILE A 167 23.26 9.11 0.65
N ARG A 168 23.90 8.21 -0.10
CA ARG A 168 23.39 6.84 -0.29
C ARG A 168 23.46 5.99 0.97
N GLU A 169 24.29 6.36 1.94
CA GLU A 169 24.33 5.73 3.26
C GLU A 169 23.41 6.41 4.29
N ASN A 170 22.71 7.49 3.91
CA ASN A 170 21.85 8.23 4.82
C ASN A 170 20.50 7.48 5.07
N PRO A 171 20.11 7.20 6.34
CA PRO A 171 18.88 6.49 6.65
C PRO A 171 17.59 7.18 6.19
N HIS A 172 17.51 8.52 6.25
CA HIS A 172 16.34 9.29 5.82
C HIS A 172 16.21 9.32 4.31
N PHE A 173 17.31 9.43 3.58
CA PHE A 173 17.31 9.31 2.11
C PHE A 173 16.82 7.93 1.66
N ASN A 174 17.16 6.90 2.44
CA ASN A 174 16.76 5.52 2.20
C ASN A 174 15.47 5.11 2.93
N ALA A 175 14.70 6.04 3.49
CA ALA A 175 13.46 5.68 4.19
C ALA A 175 12.52 4.87 3.29
N VAL A 176 11.92 3.81 3.85
CA VAL A 176 10.98 2.94 3.16
C VAL A 176 9.71 3.73 2.85
N GLN A 177 9.35 3.79 1.58
CA GLN A 177 8.12 4.45 1.14
C GLN A 177 6.98 3.45 1.22
N VAL A 178 5.96 3.79 2.00
CA VAL A 178 4.84 2.89 2.30
C VAL A 178 3.50 3.55 1.99
N LYS A 179 2.50 2.71 1.75
CA LYS A 179 1.07 3.05 1.70
C LYS A 179 0.27 1.99 2.43
N PHE A 180 -0.93 2.31 2.87
CA PHE A 180 -1.85 1.28 3.37
C PHE A 180 -2.24 0.29 2.27
N SER A 181 -2.47 -0.97 2.67
CA SER A 181 -2.71 -2.07 1.73
C SER A 181 -4.01 -2.85 1.96
N TYR A 182 -4.98 -2.26 2.66
CA TYR A 182 -6.34 -2.83 2.74
C TYR A 182 -7.11 -2.65 1.42
N ALA A 183 -6.78 -1.59 0.70
CA ALA A 183 -7.26 -1.26 -0.62
C ALA A 183 -6.10 -0.85 -1.53
N VAL A 184 -6.09 -1.38 -2.75
CA VAL A 184 -5.06 -1.11 -3.74
C VAL A 184 -5.65 -0.82 -5.11
N THR A 185 -4.83 -0.21 -5.98
CA THR A 185 -5.21 -0.09 -7.38
C THR A 185 -5.08 -1.44 -8.10
N CYS A 186 -5.90 -1.69 -9.12
CA CYS A 186 -5.82 -2.93 -9.90
C CYS A 186 -4.42 -3.22 -10.45
N HIS A 187 -3.68 -2.20 -10.89
CA HIS A 187 -2.29 -2.34 -11.33
C HIS A 187 -1.37 -2.91 -10.24
N LYS A 188 -1.63 -2.57 -8.98
CA LYS A 188 -0.89 -3.09 -7.81
C LYS A 188 -1.39 -4.46 -7.35
N ALA A 189 -2.60 -4.84 -7.72
CA ALA A 189 -3.14 -6.17 -7.46
C ALA A 189 -2.70 -7.22 -8.52
N GLN A 190 -2.05 -6.81 -9.61
CA GLN A 190 -1.59 -7.72 -10.67
C GLN A 190 -0.63 -8.77 -10.10
N GLY A 191 -0.92 -10.05 -10.36
CA GLY A 191 -0.13 -11.18 -9.85
C GLY A 191 -0.57 -11.68 -8.47
N GLY A 192 -1.21 -10.84 -7.64
CA GLY A 192 -1.77 -11.26 -6.36
C GLY A 192 -3.08 -12.04 -6.50
N GLN A 193 -3.43 -12.81 -5.49
CA GLN A 193 -4.72 -13.49 -5.36
C GLN A 193 -5.14 -13.49 -3.90
N TRP A 194 -6.45 -13.37 -3.66
CA TRP A 194 -7.04 -13.31 -2.32
C TRP A 194 -8.31 -14.14 -2.28
N ARG A 195 -8.63 -14.74 -1.14
CA ARG A 195 -9.88 -15.48 -0.97
C ARG A 195 -11.10 -14.59 -1.16
N ALA A 196 -11.10 -13.38 -0.59
CA ALA A 196 -12.17 -12.41 -0.76
C ALA A 196 -11.68 -11.13 -1.44
N VAL A 197 -12.33 -10.74 -2.53
CA VAL A 197 -12.00 -9.51 -3.27
C VAL A 197 -13.23 -8.64 -3.40
N PHE A 198 -13.12 -7.39 -2.96
CA PHE A 198 -14.10 -6.34 -3.21
C PHE A 198 -13.64 -5.51 -4.41
N VAL A 199 -14.33 -5.59 -5.52
CA VAL A 199 -14.06 -4.76 -6.69
C VAL A 199 -14.94 -3.53 -6.63
N ASP A 200 -14.31 -2.39 -6.58
CA ASP A 200 -14.95 -1.09 -6.67
C ASP A 200 -14.68 -0.50 -8.05
N ARG A 201 -15.66 -0.64 -8.94
CA ARG A 201 -15.54 -0.19 -10.33
C ARG A 201 -15.58 1.32 -10.46
N CYS A 202 -16.26 2.02 -9.54
CA CYS A 202 -16.48 3.46 -9.61
C CYS A 202 -16.93 3.90 -11.01
N LEU A 203 -18.11 3.46 -11.45
CA LEU A 203 -18.77 4.11 -12.58
C LEU A 203 -19.40 5.41 -12.08
N PHE A 204 -19.08 6.51 -12.73
CA PHE A 204 -19.91 7.71 -12.67
C PHE A 204 -20.73 7.75 -13.96
N GLY A 205 -22.03 7.52 -13.87
CA GLY A 205 -22.98 7.67 -14.99
C GLY A 205 -22.68 6.76 -16.20
N ASP A 206 -22.89 7.31 -17.40
CA ASP A 206 -22.83 6.60 -18.70
C ASP A 206 -21.40 6.33 -19.22
N GLU A 207 -20.46 5.98 -18.34
CA GLU A 207 -19.10 5.64 -18.79
C GLU A 207 -19.14 4.35 -19.62
N GLN A 208 -18.94 4.49 -20.94
CA GLN A 208 -19.00 3.36 -21.86
C GLN A 208 -18.01 2.25 -21.48
N MET A 209 -18.45 1.01 -21.66
CA MET A 209 -17.59 -0.17 -21.47
C MET A 209 -16.55 -0.25 -22.60
N THR A 210 -15.43 0.46 -22.42
CA THR A 210 -14.31 0.41 -23.36
C THR A 210 -13.51 -0.90 -23.21
N ARG A 211 -12.70 -1.22 -24.23
CA ARG A 211 -11.80 -2.39 -24.19
C ARG A 211 -10.85 -2.35 -22.99
N ASP A 212 -10.38 -1.17 -22.61
CA ASP A 212 -9.47 -1.02 -21.47
C ASP A 212 -10.21 -1.18 -20.14
N MET A 213 -11.48 -0.79 -20.06
CA MET A 213 -12.32 -1.09 -18.90
C MET A 213 -12.56 -2.60 -18.75
N LEU A 214 -12.82 -3.31 -19.85
CA LEU A 214 -12.96 -4.77 -19.83
C LEU A 214 -11.69 -5.48 -19.36
N ARG A 215 -10.51 -5.03 -19.84
CA ARG A 215 -9.21 -5.56 -19.38
C ARG A 215 -8.98 -5.29 -17.89
N TRP A 216 -9.32 -4.09 -17.44
CA TRP A 216 -9.22 -3.72 -16.04
C TRP A 216 -10.14 -4.59 -15.17
N LEU A 217 -11.40 -4.77 -15.57
CA LEU A 217 -12.36 -5.63 -14.90
C LEU A 217 -11.86 -7.07 -14.86
N TYR A 218 -11.48 -7.65 -16.00
CA TYR A 218 -10.93 -8.99 -16.05
C TYR A 218 -9.77 -9.18 -15.07
N THR A 219 -8.85 -8.21 -15.02
CA THR A 219 -7.72 -8.27 -14.08
C THR A 219 -8.20 -8.24 -12.62
N ALA A 220 -9.11 -7.33 -12.27
CA ALA A 220 -9.62 -7.17 -10.91
C ALA A 220 -10.45 -8.39 -10.45
N LEU A 221 -11.37 -8.87 -11.30
CA LEU A 221 -12.27 -9.99 -10.99
C LEU A 221 -11.48 -11.30 -10.79
N THR A 222 -10.45 -11.54 -11.62
CA THR A 222 -9.63 -12.77 -11.54
C THR A 222 -8.66 -12.80 -10.35
N ARG A 223 -8.66 -11.78 -9.48
CA ARG A 223 -7.90 -11.82 -8.23
C ARG A 223 -8.59 -12.65 -7.14
N ALA A 224 -9.91 -12.85 -7.24
CA ALA A 224 -10.68 -13.62 -6.28
C ALA A 224 -10.48 -15.13 -6.48
N THR A 225 -10.32 -15.87 -5.37
CA THR A 225 -10.24 -17.35 -5.40
C THR A 225 -11.43 -18.05 -4.74
N ASP A 226 -12.20 -17.37 -3.87
CA ASP A 226 -13.39 -17.92 -3.19
C ASP A 226 -14.61 -17.00 -3.34
N LYS A 227 -14.49 -15.73 -3.00
CA LYS A 227 -15.59 -14.75 -3.03
C LYS A 227 -15.21 -13.46 -3.73
N LEU A 228 -16.11 -12.99 -4.61
CA LEU A 228 -16.00 -11.74 -5.33
C LEU A 228 -17.20 -10.85 -5.01
N TYR A 229 -16.94 -9.66 -4.48
CA TYR A 229 -17.95 -8.66 -4.16
C TYR A 229 -17.86 -7.49 -5.15
N LEU A 230 -18.98 -7.19 -5.80
CA LEU A 230 -19.10 -6.09 -6.76
C LEU A 230 -19.73 -4.88 -6.07
N VAL A 231 -18.88 -3.95 -5.65
CA VAL A 231 -19.28 -2.81 -4.81
C VAL A 231 -19.81 -1.68 -5.68
N ASN A 232 -21.08 -1.31 -5.47
CA ASN A 232 -21.79 -0.24 -6.18
C ASN A 232 -21.76 -0.39 -7.72
N PHE A 233 -21.95 -1.61 -8.22
CA PHE A 233 -22.12 -1.84 -9.65
C PHE A 233 -23.56 -1.51 -10.10
N ASP A 234 -23.71 -0.90 -11.27
CA ASP A 234 -25.01 -0.64 -11.88
C ASP A 234 -25.76 -1.94 -12.21
N SER A 235 -27.10 -1.94 -12.09
CA SER A 235 -27.94 -3.10 -12.38
C SER A 235 -27.78 -3.60 -13.81
N GLN A 236 -27.52 -2.72 -14.78
CA GLN A 236 -27.25 -3.06 -16.18
C GLN A 236 -26.01 -3.95 -16.37
N PHE A 237 -25.11 -4.02 -15.39
CA PHE A 237 -23.97 -4.92 -15.46
C PHE A 237 -24.36 -6.40 -15.32
N TYR A 238 -25.51 -6.68 -14.69
CA TYR A 238 -25.98 -8.03 -14.40
C TYR A 238 -26.97 -8.58 -15.44
N GLU A 239 -27.44 -7.72 -16.34
CA GLU A 239 -28.31 -8.05 -17.49
C GLU A 239 -27.50 -8.58 -18.67
#